data_AF-A0A859QS86-F1
#
_entry.id   AF-A0A859QS86-F1
#
_cell.length_a   1.000
_cell.length_b   1.000
_cell.length_c   1.000
_cell.angle_alpha   90.00
_cell.angle_beta   90.00
_cell.angle_gamma   90.00
#
_symmetry.space_group_name_H-M   'P 1'
#
loop_
_entity.id
_entity.type
_entity.pdbx_description
1 polymer ?
#
loop_
_entity_poly.entity_id
_entity_poly.type
_entity_poly.pdbx_seq_one_letter_code
_entity_poly.pdbx_strand_id
1 'polypeptide(L)' 'MADDPKKQARDRKLASTQEHEVAYIVKTAKVTRQKALEAIREAGPSREKVLEYLERK' A
#
# COMPACT_ATOMS: atom_id res chain seq x y z
N MET A 1 5.54 28.95 4.28
CA MET A 1 5.04 27.58 4.45
C MET A 1 6.26 26.69 4.58
N ALA A 2 6.55 26.16 5.76
CA ALA A 2 7.74 25.33 5.98
C ALA A 2 7.35 23.86 5.73
N ASP A 3 7.90 23.25 4.69
CA ASP A 3 7.83 21.81 4.50
C ASP A 3 8.76 21.16 5.52
N ASP A 4 8.19 20.59 6.58
CA ASP A 4 8.92 19.85 7.61
C ASP A 4 9.61 18.61 6.99
N PRO A 5 10.96 18.55 6.95
CA PRO A 5 11.67 17.41 6.36
C PRO A 5 11.46 16.09 7.14
N LYS A 6 10.97 16.17 8.38
CA LYS A 6 10.58 14.99 9.19
C LYS A 6 9.37 14.24 8.64
N LYS A 7 8.55 14.84 7.77
CA LYS A 7 7.36 14.18 7.20
C LYS A 7 7.63 13.45 5.88
N GLN A 8 8.71 13.75 5.16
CA GLN A 8 9.00 13.11 3.86
C GLN A 8 9.23 11.60 3.92
N ALA A 9 9.66 11.07 5.08
CA ALA A 9 9.88 9.63 5.23
C ALA A 9 8.59 8.81 5.31
N ARG A 10 7.46 9.42 5.72
CA ARG A 10 6.18 8.70 5.88
C ARG A 10 5.51 8.41 4.53
N ASP A 11 5.55 9.35 3.58
CA ASP A 11 4.85 9.20 2.30
C ASP A 11 5.41 8.07 1.43
N ARG A 12 6.72 7.78 1.52
CA ARG A 12 7.36 6.70 0.72
C ARG A 12 6.86 5.29 1.03
N LYS A 13 6.14 5.10 2.14
CA LYS A 13 5.63 3.80 2.58
C LYS A 13 4.12 3.64 2.42
N LEU A 14 3.45 4.64 1.84
CA LEU A 14 2.01 4.60 1.75
C LEU A 14 1.53 3.81 0.53
N ALA A 15 0.66 2.83 0.75
CA ALA A 15 -0.14 2.20 -0.30
C ALA A 15 -1.39 3.05 -0.53
N SER A 16 -1.63 3.39 -1.80
CA SER A 16 -2.80 4.14 -2.23
C SER A 16 -3.63 3.30 -3.21
N THR A 17 -4.89 3.69 -3.44
CA THR A 17 -5.76 3.06 -4.46
C THR A 17 -5.38 3.47 -5.90
N GLN A 18 -4.29 4.22 -6.07
CA GLN A 18 -3.76 4.57 -7.38
C GLN A 18 -3.34 3.32 -8.16
N GLU A 19 -3.56 3.33 -9.48
CA GLU A 19 -3.37 2.13 -10.30
C GLU A 19 -1.95 1.58 -10.27
N HIS A 20 -0.92 2.42 -10.19
CA HIS A 20 0.47 1.95 -10.13
C HIS A 20 0.80 1.23 -8.81
N GLU A 21 0.22 1.68 -7.68
CA GLU A 21 0.38 1.03 -6.38
C GLU A 21 -0.35 -0.31 -6.35
N VAL A 22 -1.59 -0.32 -6.84
CA VAL A 22 -2.40 -1.55 -6.92
C VAL A 22 -1.73 -2.55 -7.87
N ALA A 23 -1.20 -2.11 -9.01
CA ALA A 23 -0.45 -2.97 -9.93
C ALA A 23 0.81 -3.54 -9.29
N TYR A 24 1.54 -2.74 -8.50
CA TYR A 24 2.70 -3.21 -7.73
C TYR A 24 2.30 -4.30 -6.73
N ILE A 25 1.22 -4.11 -5.97
CA ILE A 25 0.72 -5.08 -4.98
C ILE A 25 0.24 -6.35 -5.67
N VAL A 26 -0.53 -6.23 -6.75
CA VAL A 26 -0.99 -7.35 -7.58
C VAL A 26 0.19 -8.17 -8.11
N LYS A 27 1.23 -7.51 -8.61
CA LYS A 27 2.44 -8.18 -9.13
C LYS A 27 3.25 -8.85 -8.02
N THR A 28 3.37 -8.19 -6.87
CA THR A 28 4.19 -8.65 -5.74
C THR A 28 3.54 -9.81 -5.00
N ALA A 29 2.26 -9.64 -4.61
CA ALA A 29 1.49 -10.65 -3.89
C ALA A 29 0.80 -11.67 -4.83
N LYS A 30 0.89 -11.50 -6.16
CA LYS A 30 0.23 -12.33 -7.17
C LYS A 30 -1.29 -12.49 -6.94
N VAL A 31 -1.94 -11.45 -6.42
CA VAL A 31 -3.37 -11.43 -6.12
C VAL A 31 -4.17 -10.70 -7.20
N THR A 32 -5.49 -10.86 -7.20
CA THR A 32 -6.36 -10.07 -8.08
C THR A 32 -6.42 -8.61 -7.64
N ARG A 33 -6.74 -7.71 -8.58
CA ARG A 33 -6.93 -6.27 -8.30
C ARG A 33 -7.93 -6.03 -7.18
N GLN A 34 -9.03 -6.79 -7.15
CA GLN A 34 -10.04 -6.70 -6.10
C GLN A 34 -9.46 -7.01 -4.72
N LYS A 35 -8.73 -8.13 -4.59
CA LYS A 35 -8.06 -8.50 -3.33
C LYS A 35 -7.05 -7.45 -2.89
N ALA A 36 -6.29 -6.86 -3.82
CA ALA A 36 -5.36 -5.78 -3.50
C ALA A 36 -6.08 -4.53 -2.95
N LEU A 37 -7.22 -4.15 -3.55
CA LEU A 37 -8.03 -3.02 -3.07
C LEU A 37 -8.67 -3.29 -1.70
N GLU A 38 -9.17 -4.51 -1.48
CA GLU A 38 -9.67 -4.93 -0.16
C GLU A 38 -8.56 -4.89 0.89
N ALA A 39 -7.38 -5.42 0.56
CA ALA A 39 -6.24 -5.37 1.47
C ALA A 39 -5.78 -3.94 1.80
N ILE A 40 -5.81 -3.02 0.83
CA ILE A 40 -5.54 -1.58 1.09
C ILE A 40 -6.61 -0.97 2.02
N ARG A 41 -7.88 -1.37 1.88
CA ARG A 41 -8.97 -0.92 2.75
C ARG A 41 -8.86 -1.48 4.17
N GLU A 42 -8.51 -2.76 4.31
CA GLU A 42 -8.43 -3.45 5.60
C GLU A 42 -7.13 -3.18 6.36
N ALA A 43 -5.97 -3.29 5.70
CA ALA A 43 -4.66 -3.07 6.32
C ALA A 43 -4.30 -1.58 6.43
N GLY A 44 -5.04 -0.71 5.74
CA GLY A 44 -4.84 0.73 5.69
C GLY A 44 -3.77 1.15 4.70
N PRO A 45 -3.38 2.44 4.70
CA PRO A 45 -2.55 3.02 3.65
C PRO A 45 -1.07 2.63 3.80
N SER A 46 -0.69 1.58 4.54
CA SER A 46 0.73 1.21 4.71
C SER A 46 1.06 0.01 3.83
N ARG A 47 1.95 0.16 2.85
CA ARG A 47 2.29 -0.90 1.90
C ARG A 47 2.81 -2.17 2.58
N GLU A 48 3.67 -2.02 3.59
CA GLU A 48 4.18 -3.14 4.38
C GLU A 48 3.03 -3.93 5.05
N LYS A 49 2.05 -3.24 5.63
CA LYS A 49 0.88 -3.89 6.25
C LYS A 49 -0.02 -4.55 5.23
N VAL A 50 -0.19 -3.95 4.05
CA VAL A 50 -1.00 -4.53 2.97
C VAL A 50 -0.37 -5.83 2.48
N LEU A 51 0.94 -5.86 2.28
CA LEU A 51 1.66 -7.08 1.89
C LEU A 51 1.60 -8.12 3.00
N GLU A 52 1.86 -7.75 4.25
CA GLU A 52 1.77 -8.66 5.40
C GLU A 52 0.36 -9.25 5.55
N TYR A 53 -0.69 -8.43 5.36
CA TYR A 53 -2.08 -8.88 5.39
C TYR A 53 -2.38 -9.91 4.29
N LEU A 54 -1.81 -9.72 3.10
CA LEU A 54 -1.95 -10.64 1.98
C LEU A 54 -1.11 -11.91 2.15
N GLU A 55 0.04 -11.86 2.82
CA GLU A 55 0.87 -13.04 3.11
C GLU A 55 0.30 -13.91 4.25
N ARG A 56 -0.46 -13.31 5.17
CA ARG A 56 -1.05 -14.02 6.32
C ARG A 56 -2.36 -14.77 6.01
N LYS A 57 -2.93 -14.62 4.81
CA LYS A 57 -4.28 -15.09 4.44
C LYS A 57 -4.23 -16.12 3.34
#